data_AF-A0A7C4DQS1-F1
#
_entry.id   AF-A0A7C4DQS1-F1
#
_cell.length_a   1.000
_cell.length_b   1.000
_cell.length_c   1.000
_cell.angle_alpha   90.00
_cell.angle_beta   90.00
_cell.angle_gamma   90.00
#
_symmetry.space_group_name_H-M   'P 1'
#
loop_
_entity.id
_entity.type
_entity.pdbx_description
1 polymer ?
#
loop_
_entity_poly.entity_id
_entity_poly.type
_entity_poly.pdbx_seq_one_letter_code
_entity_poly.pdbx_strand_id
1 'polypeptide(L)'
;MVTLVYKYCLLAMLLLTFLLLVTPVSRAQEGFPDEIASVMRDLEYLHSRGLDLEPVIEALNKAIEAYYKNDVAEAREYLERAKHLVEELKPVAETVHLVNLLTKICTVIALASIPLVVYFALPRLYLYLWFTSRKKWIVIRR
;
A
#
# COMPACT_ATOMS: atom_id res chain seq x y z
N MET A 1 -18.97 -13.97 -66.55
CA MET A 1 -18.99 -14.72 -65.28
C MET A 1 -17.65 -14.68 -64.55
N VAL A 2 -16.52 -15.00 -65.20
CA VAL A 2 -15.18 -15.04 -64.56
C VAL A 2 -14.76 -13.73 -63.88
N THR A 3 -15.08 -12.57 -64.47
CA THR A 3 -14.75 -11.25 -63.92
C THR A 3 -15.57 -10.85 -62.68
N LEU A 4 -16.77 -11.40 -62.51
CA LEU A 4 -17.61 -11.20 -61.33
C LEU A 4 -17.06 -11.99 -60.15
N VAL A 5 -16.68 -13.26 -60.38
CA VAL A 5 -16.08 -14.14 -59.36
C VAL A 5 -14.77 -13.54 -58.82
N TYR A 6 -13.92 -13.01 -59.69
CA TYR A 6 -12.67 -12.37 -59.29
C TYR A 6 -12.87 -11.13 -58.40
N LYS A 7 -13.89 -10.31 -58.70
CA LYS A 7 -14.24 -9.13 -57.89
C LYS A 7 -14.70 -9.52 -56.49
N TYR A 8 -15.52 -10.56 -56.35
CA TYR A 8 -15.95 -11.02 -55.03
C TYR A 8 -14.82 -11.67 -54.23
N CYS A 9 -13.91 -12.39 -54.88
CA CYS A 9 -12.72 -12.94 -54.23
C CYS A 9 -11.80 -11.84 -53.68
N LEU A 10 -11.56 -10.78 -54.46
CA LEU A 10 -10.76 -9.64 -54.01
C LEU A 10 -11.41 -8.90 -52.84
N LEU A 11 -12.74 -8.73 -52.89
CA LEU A 11 -13.48 -8.06 -51.83
C LEU A 11 -13.48 -8.89 -50.53
N ALA A 12 -13.61 -10.22 -50.64
CA ALA A 12 -13.50 -11.14 -49.51
C ALA A 12 -12.09 -11.14 -48.89
N MET A 13 -11.04 -11.14 -49.71
CA MET A 13 -9.64 -11.01 -49.25
C MET A 13 -9.39 -9.70 -48.52
N LEU A 14 -9.90 -8.58 -49.05
CA LEU A 14 -9.75 -7.26 -48.44
C LEU A 14 -10.53 -7.14 -47.12
N LEU A 15 -11.70 -7.77 -47.04
CA LEU A 15 -12.50 -7.81 -45.82
C LEU A 15 -11.85 -8.69 -44.75
N LEU A 16 -11.21 -9.79 -45.15
CA LEU A 16 -10.43 -10.67 -44.25
C LEU A 16 -9.20 -9.95 -43.68
N THR A 17 -8.45 -9.22 -44.51
CA THR A 17 -7.28 -8.46 -44.04
C THR A 17 -7.69 -7.31 -43.13
N PHE A 18 -8.81 -6.64 -43.41
CA PHE A 18 -9.37 -5.63 -42.52
C PHE A 18 -9.80 -6.24 -41.16
N LEU A 19 -10.45 -7.40 -41.16
CA LEU A 19 -10.82 -8.11 -39.93
C LEU A 19 -9.58 -8.50 -39.10
N LEU A 20 -8.54 -9.01 -39.75
CA LEU A 20 -7.29 -9.38 -39.09
C LEU A 20 -6.56 -8.17 -38.49
N LEU A 21 -6.62 -6.99 -39.13
CA LEU A 21 -6.01 -5.76 -38.60
C LEU A 21 -6.77 -5.15 -37.40
N VAL A 22 -8.08 -5.35 -37.29
CA VAL A 22 -8.91 -4.77 -36.22
C VAL A 22 -8.85 -5.63 -34.94
N THR A 23 -8.69 -6.95 -35.05
CA THR A 23 -8.66 -7.87 -33.89
C THR A 23 -7.55 -7.66 -32.83
N PRO A 24 -6.30 -7.24 -33.14
CA PRO A 24 -5.30 -7.05 -32.09
C PRO A 24 -5.62 -5.86 -31.17
N VAL A 25 -6.32 -4.83 -31.67
CA VAL A 25 -6.67 -3.63 -30.91
C VAL A 25 -7.74 -3.92 -29.86
N SER A 26 -8.73 -4.76 -30.17
CA SER A 26 -9.78 -5.13 -29.22
C SER A 26 -9.27 -6.06 -28.11
N ARG A 27 -8.34 -6.97 -28.43
CA ARG A 27 -7.76 -7.89 -27.43
C ARG A 27 -6.88 -7.20 -26.40
N ALA A 28 -6.24 -6.09 -26.76
CA ALA A 28 -5.41 -5.33 -25.83
C ALA A 28 -6.21 -4.58 -24.75
N GLN A 29 -7.51 -4.33 -24.97
CA GLN A 29 -8.40 -3.71 -23.99
C GLN A 29 -9.09 -4.72 -23.06
N GLU A 30 -9.20 -5.99 -23.47
CA GLU A 30 -9.75 -7.06 -22.63
C GLU A 30 -8.81 -7.33 -21.44
N GLY A 31 -9.29 -7.10 -20.21
CA GLY A 31 -8.56 -7.36 -18.96
C GLY A 31 -7.98 -6.13 -18.25
N PHE A 32 -7.90 -4.96 -18.91
CA PHE A 32 -7.39 -3.75 -18.26
C PHE A 32 -8.18 -3.33 -17.00
N PRO A 33 -9.54 -3.37 -17.00
CA PRO A 33 -10.32 -3.09 -15.80
C PRO A 33 -10.08 -4.08 -14.65
N ASP A 34 -9.86 -5.36 -14.97
CA ASP A 34 -9.60 -6.41 -13.97
C ASP A 34 -8.23 -6.21 -13.32
N GLU A 35 -7.23 -5.82 -14.13
CA GLU A 35 -5.90 -5.50 -13.64
C GLU A 35 -5.92 -4.25 -12.73
N ILE A 36 -6.65 -3.20 -13.08
CA ILE A 36 -6.87 -2.04 -12.18
C ILE A 36 -7.51 -2.49 -10.87
N ALA A 37 -8.53 -3.35 -10.93
CA ALA A 37 -9.21 -3.85 -9.73
C ALA A 37 -8.29 -4.68 -8.83
N SER A 38 -7.28 -5.36 -9.39
CA SER A 38 -6.25 -6.05 -8.61
C SER A 38 -5.33 -5.06 -7.88
N VAL A 39 -4.85 -4.02 -8.58
CA VAL A 39 -3.99 -2.98 -7.99
C VAL A 39 -4.74 -2.19 -6.91
N MET A 40 -6.02 -1.91 -7.11
CA MET A 40 -6.86 -1.26 -6.09
C MET A 40 -7.02 -2.09 -4.82
N ARG A 41 -7.16 -3.41 -4.93
CA ARG A 41 -7.19 -4.30 -3.75
C ARG A 41 -5.87 -4.28 -2.99
N ASP A 42 -4.75 -4.26 -3.71
CA ASP A 42 -3.43 -4.15 -3.07
C ASP A 42 -3.22 -2.78 -2.42
N LEU A 43 -3.70 -1.70 -3.04
CA LEU A 43 -3.71 -0.35 -2.46
C LEU A 43 -4.50 -0.31 -1.14
N GLU A 44 -5.68 -0.92 -1.09
CA GLU A 44 -6.49 -0.99 0.14
C GLU A 44 -5.75 -1.75 1.25
N TYR A 45 -5.09 -2.86 0.89
CA TYR A 45 -4.24 -3.60 1.82
C TYR A 45 -3.09 -2.73 2.36
N LEU A 46 -2.34 -2.05 1.49
CA LEU A 46 -1.22 -1.20 1.90
C LEU A 46 -1.69 0.02 2.71
N HIS A 47 -2.86 0.58 2.39
CA HIS A 47 -3.45 1.70 3.12
C HIS A 47 -3.78 1.30 4.56
N SER A 48 -4.36 0.10 4.75
CA SER A 48 -4.68 -0.43 6.08
C SER A 48 -3.44 -0.60 6.97
N ARG A 49 -2.25 -0.68 6.38
CA ARG A 49 -0.95 -0.81 7.06
C ARG A 49 -0.31 0.56 7.36
N GLY A 50 -0.90 1.66 6.90
CA GLY A 50 -0.45 3.03 7.16
C GLY A 50 0.70 3.49 6.27
N LEU A 51 0.84 2.92 5.07
CA LEU A 51 1.84 3.36 4.09
C LEU A 51 1.35 4.55 3.28
N ASP A 52 2.31 5.34 2.80
CA ASP A 52 2.06 6.38 1.81
C ASP A 52 1.85 5.74 0.42
N LEU A 53 0.74 6.09 -0.21
CA LEU A 53 0.29 5.54 -1.48
C LEU A 53 0.20 6.58 -2.59
N GLU A 54 0.55 7.84 -2.29
CA GLU A 54 0.53 8.93 -3.26
C GLU A 54 1.20 8.57 -4.60
N PRO A 55 2.42 7.98 -4.65
CA PRO A 55 3.06 7.64 -5.92
C PRO A 55 2.34 6.52 -6.69
N VAL A 56 1.70 5.57 -5.99
CA VAL A 56 0.95 4.46 -6.61
C VAL A 56 -0.36 4.99 -7.20
N ILE A 57 -1.06 5.86 -6.46
CA ILE A 57 -2.32 6.48 -6.88
C ILE A 57 -2.08 7.39 -8.09
N GLU A 58 -0.98 8.16 -8.09
CA GLU A 58 -0.62 9.00 -9.23
C GLU A 58 -0.38 8.17 -10.50
N ALA A 59 0.38 7.07 -10.39
CA ALA A 59 0.64 6.16 -11.51
C ALA A 59 -0.66 5.52 -12.02
N LEU A 60 -1.54 5.09 -11.11
CA LEU A 60 -2.83 4.48 -11.47
C LEU A 60 -3.76 5.49 -12.16
N ASN A 61 -3.81 6.74 -11.69
CA ASN A 61 -4.58 7.80 -12.32
C ASN A 61 -4.09 8.09 -13.74
N LYS A 62 -2.76 8.14 -13.96
CA LYS A 62 -2.18 8.28 -15.31
C LYS A 62 -2.52 7.11 -16.22
N ALA A 63 -2.52 5.88 -15.69
CA ALA A 63 -2.93 4.70 -16.44
C ALA A 63 -4.39 4.78 -16.91
N ILE A 64 -5.29 5.20 -16.01
CA ILE A 64 -6.71 5.39 -16.32
C ILE A 64 -6.90 6.51 -17.35
N GLU A 65 -6.19 7.63 -17.20
CA GLU A 65 -6.28 8.76 -18.14
C GLU A 65 -5.81 8.38 -19.54
N ALA A 66 -4.68 7.69 -19.67
CA ALA A 66 -4.16 7.18 -20.94
C ALA A 66 -5.14 6.18 -21.59
N TYR A 67 -5.77 5.32 -20.79
CA TYR A 67 -6.79 4.39 -21.28
C TYR A 67 -8.01 5.12 -21.86
N TYR A 68 -8.51 6.16 -21.19
CA TYR A 68 -9.61 6.97 -21.72
C TYR A 68 -9.24 7.75 -22.99
N LYS A 69 -7.95 8.05 -23.20
CA LYS A 69 -7.42 8.65 -24.42
C LYS A 69 -7.22 7.64 -25.56
N ASN A 70 -7.57 6.36 -25.36
CA ASN A 70 -7.27 5.23 -26.24
C ASN A 70 -5.78 4.98 -26.49
N ASP A 71 -4.89 5.50 -25.64
CA ASP A 71 -3.47 5.16 -25.66
C ASP A 71 -3.22 3.92 -24.78
N VAL A 72 -3.45 2.75 -25.37
CA VAL A 72 -3.36 1.47 -24.65
C VAL A 72 -1.91 1.12 -24.27
N ALA A 73 -0.93 1.60 -25.04
CA ALA A 73 0.49 1.34 -24.75
C ALA A 73 0.92 2.14 -23.52
N GLU A 74 0.63 3.43 -23.51
CA GLU A 74 0.95 4.32 -22.38
C GLU A 74 0.18 3.91 -21.12
N ALA A 75 -1.10 3.52 -21.26
CA ALA A 75 -1.91 3.03 -20.14
C ALA A 75 -1.32 1.78 -19.48
N ARG A 76 -0.81 0.84 -20.29
CA ARG A 76 -0.16 -0.38 -19.77
C ARG A 76 1.15 -0.07 -19.06
N GLU A 77 1.95 0.85 -19.59
CA GLU A 77 3.21 1.27 -18.95
C GLU A 77 2.98 1.86 -17.56
N TYR A 78 2.03 2.78 -17.43
CA TYR A 78 1.69 3.34 -16.11
C TYR A 78 1.10 2.30 -15.15
N LEU A 79 0.32 1.35 -15.66
CA LEU A 79 -0.24 0.27 -14.85
C LEU A 79 0.85 -0.69 -14.35
N GLU A 80 1.82 -1.05 -15.19
CA GLU A 80 2.98 -1.85 -14.77
C GLU A 80 3.82 -1.11 -13.74
N ARG A 81 4.02 0.21 -13.92
CA ARG A 81 4.69 1.04 -12.93
C ARG A 81 3.96 1.04 -11.59
N ALA A 82 2.62 1.15 -11.59
CA ALA A 82 1.83 1.07 -10.37
C ALA A 82 1.97 -0.30 -9.68
N LYS A 83 1.96 -1.40 -10.44
CA LYS A 83 2.20 -2.76 -9.93
C LYS A 83 3.58 -2.90 -9.30
N HIS A 84 4.62 -2.39 -9.95
CA HIS A 84 5.98 -2.44 -9.44
C HIS A 84 6.10 -1.70 -8.09
N LEU A 85 5.55 -0.49 -7.99
CA LEU A 85 5.54 0.27 -6.74
C LEU A 85 4.79 -0.47 -5.63
N VAL A 86 3.68 -1.13 -5.95
CA VAL A 86 2.96 -1.99 -5.00
C VAL A 86 3.82 -3.15 -4.52
N GLU A 87 4.54 -3.82 -5.42
CA GLU A 87 5.45 -4.92 -5.07
C GLU A 87 6.61 -4.48 -4.17
N GLU A 88 7.15 -3.28 -4.40
CA GLU A 88 8.18 -2.68 -3.53
C GLU A 88 7.64 -2.32 -2.15
N LEU A 89 6.39 -1.88 -2.07
CA LEU A 89 5.75 -1.46 -0.81
C LEU A 89 5.25 -2.64 0.05
N LYS A 90 4.92 -3.79 -0.56
CA LYS A 90 4.48 -5.00 0.17
C LYS A 90 5.43 -5.45 1.30
N PRO A 91 6.75 -5.63 1.09
CA PRO A 91 7.66 -6.03 2.18
C PRO A 91 7.82 -4.94 3.25
N VAL A 92 7.74 -3.66 2.85
CA VAL A 92 7.77 -2.53 3.79
C VAL A 92 6.51 -2.53 4.67
N ALA A 93 5.35 -2.88 4.11
CA ALA A 93 4.08 -2.95 4.81
C ALA A 93 4.11 -3.93 5.99
N GLU A 94 4.72 -5.10 5.79
CA GLU A 94 4.86 -6.10 6.84
C GLU A 94 5.74 -5.59 7.99
N THR A 95 6.88 -4.98 7.64
CA THR A 95 7.82 -4.43 8.63
C THR A 95 7.18 -3.30 9.44
N VAL A 96 6.54 -2.34 8.76
CA VAL A 96 5.84 -1.22 9.40
C VAL A 96 4.73 -1.72 10.32
N HIS A 97 3.99 -2.74 9.88
CA HIS A 97 2.96 -3.32 10.72
C HIS A 97 3.51 -4.00 11.98
N LEU A 98 4.59 -4.75 11.87
CA LEU A 98 5.25 -5.38 13.03
C LEU A 98 5.74 -4.32 14.02
N VAL A 99 6.35 -3.24 13.54
CA VAL A 99 6.79 -2.12 14.39
C VAL A 99 5.59 -1.45 15.07
N ASN A 100 4.52 -1.19 14.33
CA ASN A 100 3.29 -0.61 14.89
C ASN A 100 2.60 -1.53 15.90
N LEU A 101 2.67 -2.84 15.71
CA LEU A 101 2.15 -3.82 16.67
C LEU A 101 3.01 -3.83 17.94
N LEU A 102 4.34 -3.88 17.78
CA LEU A 102 5.28 -3.93 18.88
C LEU A 102 5.21 -2.67 19.75
N THR A 103 5.13 -1.49 19.11
CA THR A 103 4.93 -0.22 19.82
C THR A 103 3.63 -0.23 20.62
N LYS A 104 2.51 -0.65 20.03
CA LYS A 104 1.22 -0.79 20.75
C LYS A 104 1.33 -1.73 21.96
N ILE A 105 1.94 -2.90 21.78
CA ILE A 105 2.15 -3.87 22.87
C ILE A 105 3.02 -3.25 23.97
N CYS A 106 4.14 -2.62 23.61
CA CYS A 106 5.00 -1.93 24.57
C CYS A 106 4.26 -0.83 25.33
N THR A 107 3.44 -0.03 24.66
CA THR A 107 2.61 1.01 25.31
C THR A 107 1.64 0.39 26.31
N VAL A 108 0.95 -0.69 25.94
CA VAL A 108 0.01 -1.39 26.82
C VAL A 108 0.73 -1.99 28.03
N ILE A 109 1.87 -2.67 27.83
CA ILE A 109 2.68 -3.23 28.92
C ILE A 109 3.18 -2.11 29.85
N ALA A 110 3.66 -1.01 29.28
CA ALA A 110 4.12 0.13 30.07
C ALA A 110 2.99 0.69 30.94
N LEU A 111 1.81 0.92 30.37
CA LEU A 111 0.63 1.38 31.12
C LEU A 111 0.20 0.39 32.20
N ALA A 112 0.15 -0.91 31.88
CA ALA A 112 -0.20 -1.95 32.84
C ALA A 112 0.83 -2.08 33.97
N SER A 113 2.09 -1.74 33.72
CA SER A 113 3.14 -1.79 34.73
C SER A 113 3.11 -0.62 35.72
N ILE A 114 2.46 0.51 35.40
CA ILE A 114 2.37 1.68 36.27
C ILE A 114 1.90 1.33 37.69
N PRO A 115 0.74 0.68 37.91
CA PRO A 115 0.28 0.37 39.27
C PRO A 115 1.25 -0.54 40.03
N LEU A 116 1.89 -1.50 39.36
CA LEU A 116 2.91 -2.38 39.95
C LEU A 116 4.13 -1.57 40.41
N VAL A 117 4.69 -0.75 39.51
CA VAL A 117 5.85 0.09 39.81
C VAL A 117 5.53 1.05 40.94
N VAL A 118 4.37 1.71 40.91
CA VAL A 118 3.92 2.63 41.95
C VAL A 118 3.79 1.91 43.29
N TYR A 119 3.15 0.74 43.33
CA TYR A 119 2.97 -0.04 44.56
C TYR A 119 4.29 -0.43 45.23
N PHE A 120 5.31 -0.82 44.45
CA PHE A 120 6.61 -1.22 44.99
C PHE A 120 7.58 -0.05 45.22
N ALA A 121 7.56 0.97 44.35
CA ALA A 121 8.52 2.08 44.40
C ALA A 121 8.12 3.14 45.43
N LEU A 122 6.83 3.49 45.55
CA LEU A 122 6.39 4.55 46.47
C LEU A 122 6.79 4.29 47.94
N PRO A 123 6.58 3.10 48.53
CA PRO A 123 6.96 2.86 49.92
C PRO A 123 8.46 3.06 50.17
N ARG A 124 9.29 2.62 49.22
CA ARG A 124 10.76 2.75 49.30
C ARG A 124 11.21 4.20 49.12
N LEU A 125 10.66 4.91 48.14
CA LEU A 125 10.91 6.34 47.91
C LEU A 125 10.49 7.18 49.12
N TYR A 126 9.32 6.89 49.70
CA TYR A 126 8.84 7.56 50.90
C TYR A 126 9.81 7.37 52.07
N LEU A 127 10.23 6.13 52.36
CA LEU A 127 11.19 5.86 53.43
C LEU A 127 12.54 6.54 53.18
N TYR A 128 13.04 6.50 51.95
CA TYR A 128 14.29 7.15 51.58
C TYR A 128 14.25 8.67 51.80
N LEU A 129 13.17 9.33 51.36
CA LEU A 129 12.95 10.76 51.58
C LEU A 129 12.80 11.08 53.07
N TRP A 130 12.07 10.25 53.82
CA TRP A 130 11.89 10.41 55.26
C TRP A 130 13.22 10.36 56.02
N PHE A 131 14.06 9.36 55.77
CA PHE A 131 15.37 9.24 56.41
C PHE A 131 16.31 10.38 56.02
N THR A 132 16.31 10.80 54.75
CA THR A 132 17.13 11.91 54.28
C THR A 132 16.73 13.23 54.94
N SER A 133 15.42 13.48 55.07
CA SER A 133 14.91 14.68 55.75
C SER A 133 15.20 14.67 57.25
N ARG A 134 15.07 13.53 57.94
CA ARG A 134 15.32 13.42 59.40
C ARG A 134 16.79 13.53 59.79
N LYS A 135 17.75 13.20 58.92
CA LYS A 135 19.19 13.37 59.19
C LYS A 135 19.59 14.81 59.52
N LYS A 136 18.83 15.81 59.06
CA LYS A 136 19.09 17.23 59.35
C LYS A 136 18.60 17.70 60.72
N TRP A 137 17.87 16.86 61.47
CA TRP A 137 17.22 17.22 62.74
C TRP A 137 17.86 16.56 63.97
N ILE A 138 19.08 16.01 63.85
CA ILE A 138 19.81 15.50 65.01
C ILE A 138 20.34 16.70 65.80
N VAL A 139 19.58 17.09 66.83
CA VAL A 139 20.01 18.09 67.82
C VAL A 139 21.08 17.45 68.69
N ILE A 140 22.32 17.88 68.51
CA ILE A 140 23.44 17.53 69.39
C ILE A 140 23.11 18.12 70.78
N ARG A 141 22.78 17.27 71.75
CA ARG A 141 22.73 17.69 73.16
C ARG A 141 24.16 17.86 73.66
N ARG A 142 24.47 19.08 74.08
CA ARG A 142 25.68 19.45 74.80
C ARG A 142 25.55 19.07 76.27
#